data_AF-A0A6C0HU48-F1
#
_entry.id   AF-A0A6C0HU48-F1
#
_cell.length_a   1.000
_cell.length_b   1.000
_cell.length_c   1.000
_cell.angle_alpha   90.00
_cell.angle_beta   90.00
_cell.angle_gamma   90.00
#
_symmetry.space_group_name_H-M   'P 1'
#
loop_
_entity.id
_entity.type
_entity.pdbx_description
1 polymer ?
#
loop_
_entity_poly.entity_id
_entity_poly.type
_entity_poly.pdbx_seq_one_letter_code
_entity_poly.pdbx_strand_id
1 'polypeptide(L)'
;MQKIPLDPKVWGPHYWFFLHTVAYTYPEFPTNVTKRKYYDLIQNMPLFIPDESMGNKMAGLLDKYPVSPYLDSRESFIRWVHFLHNKINVHLDKEEITAYQALDRYYHEYRPKHVIDYESMLARRDIVFVGIILGLVAFIIGTYGSSKTSLK
;
A
#
# COMPACT_ATOMS: atom_id res chain seq x y z
N MET A 1 26.94 15.10 15.14
CA MET A 1 26.22 14.01 14.45
C MET A 1 25.89 14.48 13.05
N GLN A 2 26.27 13.74 12.02
CA GLN A 2 25.89 14.05 10.64
C GLN A 2 24.37 13.84 10.49
N LYS A 3 23.64 14.88 10.04
CA LYS A 3 22.18 14.83 9.90
C LYS A 3 21.86 13.97 8.67
N ILE A 4 21.50 12.70 8.90
CA ILE A 4 21.03 11.81 7.84
C ILE A 4 19.67 12.35 7.35
N PRO A 5 19.49 12.66 6.06
CA PRO A 5 18.20 13.10 5.54
C PRO A 5 17.15 11.98 5.71
N LEU A 6 15.93 12.35 6.11
CA LEU A 6 14.86 11.37 6.36
C LEU A 6 14.28 10.89 5.03
N ASP A 7 14.58 9.63 4.65
CA ASP A 7 14.12 9.03 3.39
C ASP A 7 12.57 8.98 3.31
N PRO A 8 11.95 9.64 2.30
CA PRO A 8 10.51 9.58 2.06
C PRO A 8 9.93 8.20 1.87
N LYS A 9 10.72 7.22 1.44
CA LYS A 9 10.29 5.83 1.30
C LYS A 9 10.03 5.16 2.65
N VAL A 10 10.64 5.66 3.73
CA VAL A 10 10.45 5.15 5.08
C VAL A 10 9.22 5.77 5.72
N TRP A 11 9.17 7.11 5.83
CA TRP A 11 8.07 7.77 6.57
C TRP A 11 6.79 7.93 5.76
N GLY A 12 6.88 8.05 4.43
CA GLY A 12 5.73 8.30 3.55
C GLY A 12 4.61 7.26 3.69
N PRO A 13 4.90 5.95 3.60
CA PRO A 13 3.90 4.91 3.78
C PRO A 13 3.17 4.99 5.13
N HIS A 14 3.88 5.32 6.22
CA HIS A 14 3.27 5.44 7.55
C HIS A 14 2.32 6.64 7.67
N TYR A 15 2.67 7.77 7.05
CA TYR A 15 1.81 8.96 7.04
C TYR A 15 0.53 8.68 6.25
N TRP A 16 0.66 8.06 5.08
CA TRP A 16 -0.50 7.69 4.27
C TRP A 16 -1.35 6.61 4.92
N PHE A 17 -0.73 5.62 5.57
CA PHE A 17 -1.44 4.61 6.35
C PHE A 17 -2.28 5.28 7.44
N PHE A 18 -1.69 6.20 8.21
CA PHE A 18 -2.41 6.96 9.24
C PHE A 18 -3.58 7.76 8.65
N LEU A 19 -3.36 8.52 7.57
CA LEU A 19 -4.43 9.31 6.93
C LEU A 19 -5.56 8.43 6.40
N HIS A 20 -5.23 7.27 5.83
CA HIS A 20 -6.23 6.29 5.41
C HIS A 20 -6.99 5.72 6.60
N THR A 21 -6.31 5.35 7.69
CA THR A 21 -6.99 4.94 8.95
C THR A 21 -7.94 6.01 9.46
N VAL A 22 -7.50 7.28 9.48
CA VAL A 22 -8.33 8.42 9.90
C VAL A 22 -9.56 8.55 8.99
N ALA A 23 -9.42 8.34 7.68
CA ALA A 23 -10.54 8.38 6.76
C ALA A 23 -11.51 7.21 6.94
N TYR A 24 -10.99 5.98 7.06
CA TYR A 24 -11.80 4.78 7.26
C TYR A 24 -12.53 4.76 8.60
N THR A 25 -11.97 5.42 9.61
CA THR A 25 -12.57 5.53 10.95
C THR A 25 -13.39 6.81 11.15
N TYR A 26 -13.50 7.68 10.14
CA TYR A 26 -14.30 8.91 10.23
C TYR A 26 -15.77 8.60 10.55
N PRO A 27 -16.51 9.37 11.36
CA PRO A 27 -17.90 9.08 11.66
C PRO A 27 -18.80 9.11 10.43
N GLU A 28 -19.83 8.24 10.37
CA GLU A 28 -20.83 8.26 9.29
C GLU A 28 -21.64 9.55 9.29
N PHE A 29 -21.94 10.06 10.50
CA PHE A 29 -22.71 11.29 10.73
C PHE A 29 -21.86 12.28 11.55
N PRO A 30 -20.91 12.99 10.91
CA PRO A 30 -19.98 13.87 11.62
C PRO A 30 -20.65 15.18 12.07
N THR A 31 -20.42 15.57 13.33
CA THR A 31 -20.84 16.89 13.84
C THR A 31 -19.97 18.01 13.26
N ASN A 32 -20.42 19.27 13.33
CA ASN A 32 -19.61 20.41 12.92
C ASN A 32 -18.27 20.51 13.68
N VAL A 33 -18.26 20.14 14.97
CA VAL A 33 -17.02 20.10 15.77
C VAL A 33 -16.08 19.01 15.25
N THR A 34 -16.61 17.82 14.92
CA THR A 34 -15.82 16.74 14.32
C THR A 34 -15.24 17.18 12.97
N LYS A 35 -16.06 17.74 12.08
CA LYS A 35 -15.62 18.26 10.78
C LYS A 35 -14.48 19.26 10.95
N ARG A 36 -14.61 20.20 11.90
CA ARG A 36 -13.56 21.19 12.17
C ARG A 36 -12.25 20.55 12.61
N LYS A 37 -12.29 19.57 13.52
CA LYS A 37 -11.08 18.86 13.98
C LYS A 37 -10.36 18.12 12.86
N TYR A 38 -11.11 17.47 11.97
CA TYR A 38 -10.55 16.75 10.83
C TYR A 38 -10.02 17.70 9.76
N TYR A 39 -10.72 18.82 9.53
CA TYR A 39 -10.21 19.91 8.69
C TYR A 39 -8.87 20.43 9.21
N ASP A 40 -8.79 20.77 10.51
CA ASP A 40 -7.56 21.29 11.11
C ASP A 40 -6.43 20.24 11.07
N LEU A 41 -6.72 18.95 11.28
CA LEU A 41 -5.73 17.88 11.10
C LEU A 41 -5.15 17.92 9.68
N ILE A 42 -6.01 17.87 8.66
CA ILE A 42 -5.60 17.83 7.25
C ILE A 42 -4.86 19.09 6.83
N GLN A 43 -5.37 20.27 7.19
CA GLN A 43 -4.78 21.56 6.82
C GLN A 43 -3.39 21.75 7.44
N ASN A 44 -3.16 21.18 8.62
CA ASN A 44 -1.86 21.27 9.31
C ASN A 44 -0.90 20.14 8.92
N MET A 45 -1.34 19.09 8.20
CA MET A 45 -0.45 17.99 7.79
C MET A 45 0.86 18.43 7.11
N PRO A 46 0.87 19.44 6.21
CA PRO A 46 2.11 19.93 5.61
C PRO A 46 3.20 20.32 6.61
N LEU A 47 2.81 20.85 7.79
CA LEU A 47 3.74 21.29 8.83
C LEU A 47 4.51 20.14 9.48
N PHE A 48 3.96 18.92 9.42
CA PHE A 48 4.54 17.74 10.03
C PHE A 48 5.33 16.89 9.04
N ILE A 49 5.38 17.27 7.76
CA ILE A 49 6.17 16.56 6.75
C ILE A 49 7.65 16.96 6.92
N PRO A 50 8.58 16.00 7.09
CA PRO A 50 9.98 16.30 7.36
C PRO A 50 10.74 16.89 6.16
N ASP A 51 10.20 16.75 4.96
CA ASP A 51 10.72 17.31 3.72
C ASP A 51 9.93 18.56 3.32
N GLU A 52 10.59 19.72 3.31
CA GLU A 52 9.95 21.02 3.07
C GLU A 52 9.32 21.11 1.67
N SER A 53 9.99 20.56 0.65
CA SER A 53 9.47 20.57 -0.73
C SER A 53 8.16 19.76 -0.82
N MET A 54 8.13 18.59 -0.18
CA MET A 54 6.93 17.74 -0.13
C MET A 54 5.82 18.36 0.72
N GLY A 55 6.17 19.01 1.84
CA GLY A 55 5.24 19.78 2.65
C GLY A 55 4.57 20.90 1.86
N ASN A 56 5.37 21.74 1.19
CA ASN A 56 4.88 22.81 0.31
C ASN A 56 4.03 22.27 -0.84
N LYS A 57 4.41 21.11 -1.40
CA LYS A 57 3.61 20.44 -2.43
C LYS A 57 2.25 20.00 -1.90
N MET A 58 2.21 19.39 -0.72
CA MET A 58 0.96 19.00 -0.08
C MET A 58 0.10 20.23 0.19
N ALA A 59 0.65 21.31 0.74
CA ALA A 59 -0.06 22.57 0.97
C ALA A 59 -0.72 23.10 -0.32
N GLY A 60 0.03 23.16 -1.43
CA GLY A 60 -0.52 23.59 -2.72
C GLY A 60 -1.62 22.66 -3.27
N LEU A 61 -1.57 21.35 -2.97
CA LEU A 61 -2.67 20.44 -3.30
C LEU A 61 -3.91 20.69 -2.42
N LEU A 62 -3.73 21.01 -1.14
CA LEU A 62 -4.85 21.34 -0.24
C LEU A 62 -5.53 22.64 -0.67
N ASP A 63 -4.77 23.64 -1.13
CA ASP A 63 -5.33 24.89 -1.66
C ASP A 63 -6.15 24.65 -2.93
N LYS A 64 -5.65 23.78 -3.82
CA LYS A 64 -6.32 23.45 -5.08
C LYS A 64 -7.53 22.52 -4.89
N TYR A 65 -7.47 21.65 -3.89
CA TYR A 65 -8.46 20.60 -3.64
C TYR A 65 -8.86 20.59 -2.16
N PRO A 66 -9.58 21.62 -1.68
CA PRO A 66 -9.90 21.76 -0.26
C PRO A 66 -10.73 20.58 0.25
N VAL A 67 -10.44 20.13 1.47
CA VAL A 67 -11.11 18.97 2.08
C VAL A 67 -12.55 19.27 2.54
N SER A 68 -12.89 20.53 2.81
CA SER A 68 -14.16 20.93 3.44
C SER A 68 -15.43 20.31 2.84
N PRO A 69 -15.61 20.26 1.49
CA PRO A 69 -16.79 19.65 0.87
C PRO A 69 -16.87 18.12 1.05
N TYR A 70 -15.78 17.49 1.46
CA TYR A 70 -15.63 16.05 1.59
C TYR A 70 -15.70 15.58 3.04
N LEU A 71 -15.97 16.46 4.00
CA LEU A 71 -16.12 16.12 5.41
C LEU A 71 -17.57 15.85 5.82
N ASP A 72 -18.51 15.86 4.88
CA ASP A 72 -19.93 15.62 5.16
C ASP A 72 -20.26 14.13 5.39
N SER A 73 -19.44 13.20 4.89
CA SER A 73 -19.61 11.77 5.14
C SER A 73 -18.26 11.02 5.13
N ARG A 74 -18.24 9.83 5.77
CA ARG A 74 -17.10 8.90 5.70
C ARG A 74 -16.68 8.61 4.26
N GLU A 75 -17.64 8.30 3.40
CA GLU A 75 -17.30 7.91 2.04
C GLU A 75 -16.69 9.05 1.23
N SER A 76 -17.19 10.28 1.35
CA SER A 76 -16.62 11.42 0.62
C SER A 76 -15.21 11.71 1.11
N PHE A 77 -14.95 11.58 2.42
CA PHE A 77 -13.63 11.78 2.98
C PHE A 77 -12.63 10.69 2.53
N ILE A 78 -13.03 9.41 2.55
CA ILE A 78 -12.22 8.30 2.01
C ILE A 78 -11.83 8.57 0.54
N ARG A 79 -12.81 8.94 -0.29
CA ARG A 79 -12.58 9.23 -1.70
C ARG A 79 -11.61 10.41 -1.87
N TRP A 80 -11.73 11.44 -1.06
CA TRP A 80 -10.84 12.60 -1.10
C TRP A 80 -9.41 12.27 -0.67
N VAL A 81 -9.20 11.52 0.43
CA VAL A 81 -7.86 11.11 0.87
C VAL A 81 -7.19 10.23 -0.19
N HIS A 82 -7.93 9.30 -0.77
CA HIS A 82 -7.44 8.47 -1.86
C HIS A 82 -7.05 9.30 -3.10
N PHE A 83 -7.92 10.24 -3.51
CA PHE A 83 -7.63 11.16 -4.60
C PHE A 83 -6.36 11.97 -4.35
N LEU A 84 -6.20 12.54 -3.16
CA LEU A 84 -5.03 13.33 -2.79
C LEU A 84 -3.74 12.50 -2.83
N HIS A 85 -3.78 11.27 -2.29
CA HIS A 85 -2.65 10.35 -2.34
C HIS A 85 -2.26 10.03 -3.80
N ASN A 86 -3.24 9.78 -4.68
CA ASN A 86 -2.95 9.57 -6.10
C ASN A 86 -2.30 10.80 -6.76
N LYS A 87 -2.69 12.03 -6.40
CA LYS A 87 -1.99 13.24 -6.90
C LYS A 87 -0.53 13.32 -6.47
N ILE A 88 -0.20 12.84 -5.28
CA ILE A 88 1.19 12.72 -4.83
C ILE A 88 1.91 11.57 -5.56
N ASN A 89 1.23 10.43 -5.81
CA ASN A 89 1.80 9.33 -6.59
C ASN A 89 2.19 9.77 -8.00
N VAL A 90 1.28 10.43 -8.72
CA VAL A 90 1.56 10.99 -10.06
C VAL A 90 2.73 11.96 -10.03
N HIS A 91 2.82 12.82 -9.00
CA HIS A 91 3.94 13.75 -8.86
C HIS A 91 5.29 13.04 -8.63
N LEU A 92 5.26 11.85 -8.03
CA LEU A 92 6.43 11.01 -7.77
C LEU A 92 6.66 9.97 -8.89
N ASP A 93 6.04 10.15 -10.06
CA ASP A 93 6.09 9.22 -11.20
C ASP A 93 5.67 7.78 -10.83
N LYS A 94 4.74 7.65 -9.88
CA LYS A 94 4.10 6.38 -9.51
C LYS A 94 2.74 6.26 -10.16
N GLU A 95 2.34 5.02 -10.44
CA GLU A 95 1.00 4.72 -10.96
C GLU A 95 -0.10 5.11 -9.98
N GLU A 96 -1.20 5.64 -10.52
CA GLU A 96 -2.44 5.77 -9.77
C GLU A 96 -3.03 4.38 -9.53
N ILE A 97 -3.58 4.18 -8.34
CA ILE A 97 -4.31 2.95 -8.01
C ILE A 97 -5.77 3.27 -7.81
N THR A 98 -6.64 2.29 -8.02
CA THR A 98 -8.08 2.45 -7.75
C THR A 98 -8.36 2.48 -6.25
N ALA A 99 -9.51 3.04 -5.85
CA ALA A 99 -9.94 3.06 -4.46
C ALA A 99 -10.08 1.64 -3.87
N TYR A 100 -10.52 0.68 -4.70
CA TYR A 100 -10.60 -0.73 -4.32
C TYR A 100 -9.21 -1.33 -4.02
N GLN A 101 -8.24 -1.13 -4.92
CA GLN A 101 -6.87 -1.59 -4.70
C GLN A 101 -6.22 -0.92 -3.47
N ALA A 102 -6.49 0.37 -3.23
CA ALA A 102 -6.00 1.06 -2.05
C ALA A 102 -6.59 0.46 -0.76
N LEU A 103 -7.88 0.16 -0.76
CA LEU A 103 -8.57 -0.48 0.37
C LEU A 103 -8.04 -1.90 0.63
N ASP A 104 -7.86 -2.70 -0.41
CA ASP A 104 -7.30 -4.05 -0.31
C ASP A 104 -5.88 -4.02 0.28
N ARG A 105 -5.01 -3.14 -0.23
CA ARG A 105 -3.66 -2.93 0.30
C ARG A 105 -3.68 -2.52 1.77
N TYR A 106 -4.57 -1.61 2.15
CA TYR A 106 -4.71 -1.17 3.54
C TYR A 106 -5.10 -2.33 4.47
N TYR A 107 -6.10 -3.13 4.12
CA TYR A 107 -6.52 -4.28 4.94
C TYR A 107 -5.49 -5.42 4.94
N HIS A 108 -4.66 -5.52 3.90
CA HIS A 108 -3.56 -6.48 3.85
C HIS A 108 -2.58 -6.27 5.01
N GLU A 109 -2.33 -5.02 5.43
CA GLU A 109 -1.44 -4.70 6.56
C GLU A 109 -1.94 -5.21 7.92
N TYR A 110 -3.24 -5.50 8.04
CA TYR A 110 -3.84 -6.05 9.26
C TYR A 110 -3.86 -7.58 9.30
N ARG A 111 -3.39 -8.25 8.23
CA ARG A 111 -3.32 -9.71 8.21
C ARG A 111 -2.34 -10.18 9.30
N PRO A 112 -2.72 -11.14 10.16
CA PRO A 112 -1.84 -11.61 11.20
C PRO A 112 -0.57 -12.20 10.59
N LYS A 113 0.61 -11.80 11.08
CA LYS A 113 1.90 -12.29 10.56
C LYS A 113 1.97 -13.81 10.51
N HIS A 114 1.44 -14.50 11.53
CA HIS A 114 1.41 -15.97 11.56
C HIS A 114 0.61 -16.59 10.41
N VAL A 115 -0.43 -15.91 9.91
CA VAL A 115 -1.20 -16.36 8.73
C VAL A 115 -0.38 -16.16 7.47
N ILE A 116 0.24 -14.98 7.32
CA ILE A 116 1.12 -14.68 6.16
C ILE A 116 2.30 -15.65 6.10
N ASP A 117 2.95 -15.88 7.24
CA ASP A 117 4.08 -16.80 7.37
C ASP A 117 3.64 -18.22 7.02
N TYR A 118 2.49 -18.68 7.54
CA TYR A 118 1.94 -20.00 7.22
C TYR A 118 1.62 -20.16 5.73
N GLU A 119 0.94 -19.19 5.11
CA GLU A 119 0.65 -19.21 3.66
C GLU A 119 1.95 -19.23 2.83
N SER A 120 2.94 -18.42 3.21
CA SER A 120 4.25 -18.41 2.54
C SER A 120 5.00 -19.74 2.69
N MET A 121 4.90 -20.37 3.86
CA MET A 121 5.46 -21.70 4.11
C MET A 121 4.77 -22.77 3.26
N LEU A 122 3.44 -22.74 3.15
CA LEU A 122 2.68 -23.65 2.29
C LEU A 122 3.04 -23.47 0.82
N ALA A 123 3.07 -22.23 0.31
CA ALA A 123 3.45 -21.95 -1.07
C ALA A 123 4.88 -22.44 -1.38
N ARG A 124 5.83 -22.19 -0.47
CA ARG A 124 7.21 -22.70 -0.60
C ARG A 124 7.25 -24.23 -0.62
N ARG A 125 6.48 -24.89 0.24
CA ARG A 125 6.35 -26.35 0.28
C ARG A 125 5.84 -26.88 -1.06
N ASP A 126 4.78 -26.27 -1.60
CA ASP A 126 4.15 -26.73 -2.84
C ASP A 126 5.08 -26.53 -4.05
N ILE A 127 5.82 -25.41 -4.11
CA ILE A 127 6.87 -25.17 -5.12
C ILE A 127 7.96 -26.25 -5.06
N VAL A 128 8.42 -26.59 -3.85
CA VAL A 128 9.44 -27.64 -3.66
C VAL A 128 8.91 -28.99 -4.13
N PHE A 129 7.67 -29.36 -3.79
CA PHE A 129 7.06 -30.60 -4.26
C PHE A 129 6.94 -30.66 -5.79
N VAL A 130 6.48 -29.59 -6.43
CA VAL A 130 6.42 -29.51 -7.90
C VAL A 130 7.80 -29.67 -8.51
N GLY A 131 8.82 -29.02 -7.94
CA GLY A 131 10.21 -29.17 -8.38
C GLY A 131 10.73 -30.61 -8.30
N ILE A 132 10.42 -31.33 -7.22
CA ILE A 132 10.78 -32.74 -7.05
C ILE A 132 10.08 -33.60 -8.10
N ILE A 133 8.78 -33.42 -8.32
CA ILE A 133 8.01 -34.18 -9.32
C ILE A 133 8.59 -33.97 -10.72
N LEU A 134 8.87 -32.72 -11.11
CA LEU A 134 9.49 -32.41 -12.41
C LEU A 134 10.87 -33.03 -12.55
N GLY A 135 11.68 -33.03 -11.48
CA GLY A 135 12.98 -33.68 -11.45
C GLY A 135 12.89 -35.20 -11.64
N LEU A 136 11.93 -35.86 -10.98
CA LEU A 136 11.69 -37.30 -11.13
C LEU A 136 11.21 -37.65 -12.55
N VAL A 137 10.30 -36.86 -13.12
CA VAL A 137 9.82 -37.04 -14.50
C VAL A 137 10.97 -36.89 -15.49
N ALA A 138 11.80 -35.86 -15.34
CA ALA A 138 12.99 -35.66 -16.18
C ALA A 138 13.98 -36.83 -16.07
N PHE A 139 14.20 -37.35 -14.86
CA PHE A 139 15.05 -38.51 -14.61
C PHE A 139 14.53 -39.78 -15.30
N ILE A 140 13.21 -40.04 -15.23
CA ILE A 140 12.57 -41.17 -15.92
C ILE A 140 12.72 -41.04 -17.43
N ILE A 141 12.48 -39.85 -17.99
CA ILE A 141 12.65 -39.60 -19.43
C ILE A 141 14.11 -39.81 -19.85
N GLY A 142 15.08 -39.32 -19.07
CA GLY A 142 16.51 -39.48 -19.36
C GLY A 142 16.96 -40.95 -19.35
N THR A 143 16.52 -41.73 -18.36
CA THR A 143 16.86 -43.16 -18.28
C THR A 143 16.21 -43.98 -19.40
N TYR A 144 14.96 -43.68 -19.76
CA TYR A 144 14.27 -44.35 -20.86
C TYR A 144 14.89 -44.01 -22.23
N GLY A 145 15.30 -42.75 -22.43
CA GLY A 145 16.05 -42.31 -23.60
C GLY A 145 17.41 -43.01 -23.74
N SER A 146 18.18 -43.08 -22.65
CA SER A 146 19.49 -43.74 -22.61
C SER A 146 19.40 -45.25 -22.88
N SER A 147 18.37 -45.93 -22.34
CA SER A 147 18.15 -47.36 -22.57
C SER A 147 17.93 -47.69 -24.04
N LYS A 148 17.13 -46.88 -24.74
CA LYS A 148 16.77 -47.06 -26.15
C LYS A 148 17.95 -46.83 -27.11
N THR A 149 18.94 -46.02 -26.72
CA THR A 149 20.16 -45.76 -27.51
C THR A 149 21.19 -46.89 -27.38
N SER A 150 21.18 -47.68 -26.29
CA SER A 150 22.10 -48.83 -26.13
C SER A 150 21.66 -50.13 -26.80
N LEU A 151 20.41 -50.17 -27.30
CA LEU A 151 19.80 -51.31 -28.01
C LEU A 151 19.86 -51.17 -29.55
N LYS A 152 20.63 -50.20 -30.06
CA LYS A 152 20.99 -50.06 -31.48
C LYS A 152 22.50 -50.23 -31.63
#